data_AF-A0A8E0VNP8-F1
#
_entry.id   AF-A0A8E0VNP8-F1
#
_cell.length_a   1.000
_cell.length_b   1.000
_cell.length_c   1.000
_cell.angle_alpha   90.00
_cell.angle_beta   90.00
_cell.angle_gamma   90.00
#
_symmetry.space_group_name_H-M   'P 1'
#
loop_
_entity.id
_entity.type
_entity.pdbx_description
1 polymer ?
#
loop_
_entity_poly.entity_id
_entity_poly.type
_entity_poly.pdbx_seq_one_letter_code
_entity_poly.pdbx_strand_id
1 'polypeptide(L)'
;MSRPRVGSPYIVKLSANRLRKRQLISSDHQLQGLHNLSVYIEPVIQRSVGPTTNEVPVPLINRQYDNKRSRNKKCHQKPRFIPGMFDIRLFSSNVHICSKSVSLVDLLCQHHRGVSHLPITDYLTFSLEHFIQLLLDTYYTVRT
;
A
#
# COMPACT_ATOMS: atom_id res chain seq x y z
N MET A 1 -1.69 -24.14 -2.87
CA MET A 1 -2.28 -23.38 -4.00
C MET A 1 -3.39 -22.50 -3.45
N SER A 2 -3.19 -21.18 -3.46
CA SER A 2 -4.09 -20.21 -2.81
C SER A 2 -5.06 -19.64 -3.85
N ARG A 3 -6.37 -19.81 -3.63
CA ARG A 3 -7.46 -19.29 -4.48
C ARG A 3 -7.29 -17.78 -4.76
N PRO A 4 -7.69 -17.29 -5.95
CA PRO A 4 -7.78 -15.86 -6.20
C PRO A 4 -8.89 -15.30 -5.30
N ARG A 5 -8.51 -14.45 -4.33
CA ARG A 5 -9.50 -13.77 -3.49
C ARG A 5 -10.33 -12.85 -4.38
N VAL A 6 -11.66 -12.98 -4.24
CA VAL A 6 -12.66 -12.03 -4.71
C VAL A 6 -12.11 -10.61 -4.52
N GLY A 7 -12.08 -9.83 -5.60
CA GLY A 7 -11.40 -8.54 -5.67
C GLY A 7 -11.80 -7.63 -4.51
N SER A 8 -10.89 -7.43 -3.57
CA SER A 8 -11.08 -6.46 -2.50
C SER A 8 -11.21 -5.07 -3.14
N PRO A 9 -12.23 -4.28 -2.78
CA PRO A 9 -12.42 -2.94 -3.34
C PRO A 9 -11.26 -1.98 -3.01
N TYR A 10 -10.38 -2.39 -2.10
CA TYR A 10 -9.22 -1.64 -1.63
C TYR A 10 -7.90 -2.04 -2.30
N ILE A 11 -7.92 -2.90 -3.33
CA ILE A 11 -6.71 -3.28 -4.06
C ILE A 11 -6.75 -2.65 -5.44
N VAL A 12 -5.78 -1.79 -5.73
CA VAL A 12 -5.59 -1.23 -7.06
C VAL A 12 -4.66 -2.16 -7.83
N LYS A 13 -5.17 -2.73 -8.93
CA LYS A 13 -4.37 -3.49 -9.90
C LYS A 13 -4.09 -2.63 -11.14
N LEU A 14 -2.81 -2.40 -11.44
CA LEU A 14 -2.36 -1.68 -12.63
C LEU A 14 -1.53 -2.60 -13.51
N SER A 15 -1.92 -2.73 -14.77
CA SER A 15 -1.06 -3.31 -15.81
C SER A 15 -0.06 -2.26 -16.30
N ALA A 16 1.00 -2.70 -16.99
CA ALA A 16 1.96 -1.82 -17.64
C ALA A 16 1.31 -0.68 -18.46
N ASN A 17 0.27 -0.99 -19.23
CA ASN A 17 -0.48 0.01 -20.01
C ASN A 17 -1.21 1.03 -19.12
N ARG A 18 -1.75 0.61 -17.98
CA ARG A 18 -2.44 1.50 -17.04
C ARG A 18 -1.45 2.37 -16.26
N LEU A 19 -0.25 1.86 -15.96
CA LEU A 19 0.84 2.64 -15.38
C LEU A 19 1.24 3.79 -16.32
N ARG A 20 1.48 3.49 -17.60
CA ARG A 20 1.79 4.51 -18.64
C ARG A 20 0.67 5.53 -18.80
N LYS A 21 -0.59 5.07 -18.89
CA LYS A 21 -1.75 5.98 -19.03
C LYS A 21 -1.87 6.97 -17.86
N ARG A 22 -1.45 6.57 -16.66
CA ARG A 22 -1.43 7.41 -15.46
C ARG A 22 -0.11 8.17 -15.27
N GLN A 23 0.78 8.14 -16.26
CA GLN A 23 2.11 8.78 -16.22
C GLN A 23 2.97 8.32 -15.03
N LEU A 24 2.68 7.13 -14.48
CA LEU A 24 3.45 6.56 -13.39
C LEU A 24 4.81 6.07 -13.85
N ILE A 25 4.92 5.64 -15.10
CA ILE A 25 6.17 5.21 -15.72
C ILE A 25 6.31 5.87 -17.09
N SER A 26 7.55 6.14 -17.49
CA SER A 26 7.84 6.72 -18.80
C SER A 26 7.45 5.79 -19.95
N SER A 27 7.18 6.41 -21.11
CA SER A 27 6.83 5.72 -22.36
C SER A 27 8.01 5.01 -23.01
N ASP A 28 9.24 5.38 -22.63
CA ASP A 28 10.46 4.98 -23.32
C ASP A 28 10.90 3.54 -23.08
N HIS A 29 11.70 3.05 -24.02
CA HIS A 29 12.13 1.69 -24.35
C HIS A 29 12.65 0.76 -23.23
N GLN A 30 12.67 1.16 -21.96
CA GLN A 30 13.10 0.32 -20.83
C GLN A 30 12.13 -0.84 -20.49
N LEU A 31 10.96 -0.88 -21.14
CA LEU A 31 9.84 -1.76 -20.80
C LEU A 31 9.59 -2.91 -21.79
N GLN A 32 10.46 -3.15 -22.78
CA GLN A 32 10.30 -4.27 -23.74
C GLN A 32 10.23 -5.66 -23.05
N GLY A 33 10.63 -5.78 -21.77
CA GLY A 33 10.51 -7.00 -20.97
C GLY A 33 9.29 -7.06 -20.03
N LEU A 34 8.43 -6.05 -19.99
CA LEU A 34 7.40 -5.87 -18.94
C LEU A 34 5.96 -6.00 -19.45
N HIS A 35 5.76 -6.61 -20.62
CA HIS A 35 4.44 -6.82 -21.24
C HIS A 35 3.45 -7.61 -20.36
N ASN A 36 3.94 -8.35 -19.35
CA ASN A 36 3.14 -9.10 -18.38
C ASN A 36 3.23 -8.55 -16.95
N LEU A 37 3.68 -7.32 -16.75
CA LEU A 37 3.77 -6.70 -15.43
C LEU A 37 2.37 -6.35 -14.89
N SER A 38 2.10 -6.80 -13.68
CA SER A 38 0.96 -6.40 -12.85
C SER A 38 1.46 -5.84 -11.53
N VAL A 39 1.08 -4.60 -11.23
CA VAL A 39 1.35 -3.94 -9.95
C VAL A 39 0.07 -3.93 -9.14
N TYR A 40 0.16 -4.37 -7.89
CA TYR A 40 -0.91 -4.31 -6.91
C TYR A 40 -0.52 -3.32 -5.83
N ILE A 41 -1.40 -2.38 -5.53
CA ILE A 41 -1.25 -1.44 -4.43
C ILE A 41 -2.39 -1.71 -3.47
N GLU A 42 -2.07 -1.97 -2.21
CA GLU A 42 -3.07 -2.20 -1.17
C GLU A 42 -2.67 -1.51 0.13
N PRO A 43 -3.63 -1.03 0.94
CA PRO A 43 -3.32 -0.49 2.25
C PRO A 43 -2.72 -1.57 3.15
N VAL A 44 -1.74 -1.20 3.96
CA VAL A 44 -1.17 -2.11 4.97
C VAL A 44 -2.21 -2.34 6.05
N ILE A 45 -2.71 -3.56 6.05
CA ILE A 45 -3.58 -4.08 7.08
C ILE A 45 -2.67 -4.78 8.08
N GLN A 46 -2.52 -4.22 9.29
CA GLN A 46 -1.67 -4.78 10.34
C GLN A 46 -2.18 -6.20 10.65
N ARG A 47 -1.49 -7.22 10.11
CA ARG A 47 -1.65 -8.60 10.57
C ARG A 47 -0.88 -8.69 11.87
N SER A 48 -1.57 -8.93 12.97
CA SER A 48 -0.97 -9.06 14.29
C SER A 48 0.04 -10.22 14.31
N VAL A 49 1.31 -9.96 13.99
CA VAL A 49 2.40 -10.63 14.68
C VAL A 49 2.67 -9.70 15.86
N GLY A 50 2.03 -9.99 16.99
CA GLY A 50 2.29 -9.24 18.21
C GLY A 50 3.77 -9.38 18.56
N PRO A 51 4.47 -8.29 18.93
CA PRO A 51 5.77 -8.45 19.51
C PRO A 51 5.59 -9.14 20.87
N THR A 52 6.32 -10.23 21.12
CA THR A 52 6.58 -10.73 22.48
C THR A 52 7.57 -9.79 23.17
N THR A 53 7.21 -8.52 23.30
CA THR A 53 7.97 -7.58 24.13
C THR A 53 7.06 -7.12 25.26
N ASN A 54 7.60 -7.19 26.49
CA ASN A 54 6.97 -6.77 27.73
C ASN A 54 6.83 -5.24 27.84
N GLU A 55 6.63 -4.55 26.72
CA GLU A 55 6.52 -3.10 26.72
C GLU A 55 5.08 -2.70 26.99
N VAL A 56 4.92 -1.99 28.10
CA VAL A 56 3.64 -1.42 28.54
C VAL A 56 3.15 -0.48 27.45
N PRO A 57 1.94 -0.68 26.89
CA PRO A 57 1.41 0.22 25.88
C PRO A 57 1.23 1.63 26.47
N VAL A 58 1.82 2.63 25.81
CA VAL A 58 1.60 4.04 26.13
C VAL A 58 0.11 4.35 26.00
N PRO A 59 -0.53 4.97 27.01
CA PRO A 59 -1.94 5.30 26.95
C PRO A 59 -2.17 6.34 25.85
N LEU A 60 -2.85 5.95 24.78
CA LEU A 60 -3.27 6.87 23.73
C LEU A 60 -4.37 7.79 24.29
N ILE A 61 -4.17 9.10 24.09
CA ILE A 61 -5.17 10.15 24.23
C ILE A 61 -6.26 9.90 23.18
N ASN A 62 -7.20 9.03 23.51
CA ASN A 62 -8.53 8.94 22.90
C ASN A 62 -9.45 8.25 23.91
N ARG A 63 -9.75 8.98 25.00
CA ARG A 63 -10.94 8.75 25.81
C ARG A 63 -12.17 9.01 24.93
N GLN A 64 -12.64 7.99 24.18
CA GLN A 64 -14.05 7.97 23.76
C GLN A 64 -14.57 6.62 23.25
N TYR A 65 -13.95 5.50 23.59
CA TYR A 65 -14.59 4.19 23.37
C TYR A 65 -14.43 3.29 24.60
N ASP A 66 -14.93 3.77 25.74
CA ASP A 66 -15.33 2.91 26.84
C ASP A 66 -16.81 3.17 27.16
N ASN A 67 -17.66 2.23 26.75
CA ASN A 67 -18.59 1.54 27.67
C ASN A 67 -19.62 0.70 26.91
N LYS A 68 -19.46 -0.62 26.94
CA LYS A 68 -20.34 -1.57 27.66
C LYS A 68 -19.99 -3.02 27.30
N ARG A 69 -19.52 -3.76 28.32
CA ARG A 69 -19.68 -5.21 28.63
C ARG A 69 -19.87 -6.16 27.42
N SER A 70 -19.08 -7.22 27.24
CA SER A 70 -18.96 -8.30 28.22
C SER A 70 -17.81 -9.28 27.88
N ARG A 71 -17.44 -10.04 28.91
CA ARG A 71 -16.40 -11.07 28.97
C ARG A 71 -16.59 -12.17 27.92
N ASN A 72 -15.61 -12.33 27.03
CA ASN A 72 -15.05 -13.63 26.65
C ASN A 72 -13.72 -13.40 25.94
N LYS A 73 -12.62 -13.81 26.60
CA LYS A 73 -11.25 -13.71 26.09
C LYS A 73 -11.03 -14.72 24.96
N LYS A 74 -11.45 -14.36 23.75
CA LYS A 74 -10.71 -14.67 22.52
C LYS A 74 -10.37 -13.32 21.93
N CYS A 75 -9.13 -12.88 22.15
CA CYS A 75 -8.57 -11.65 21.61
C CYS A 75 -8.43 -11.82 20.10
N HIS A 76 -9.54 -11.81 19.38
CA HIS A 76 -9.57 -11.58 17.94
C HIS A 76 -9.25 -10.09 17.76
N GLN A 77 -7.95 -9.77 17.81
CA GLN A 77 -7.45 -8.47 17.42
C GLN A 77 -7.82 -8.30 15.94
N LYS A 78 -8.92 -7.60 15.69
CA LYS A 78 -9.30 -7.19 14.34
C LYS A 78 -8.11 -6.44 13.75
N PRO A 79 -7.72 -6.76 12.51
CA PRO A 79 -6.56 -6.14 11.91
C PRO A 79 -6.75 -4.63 11.87
N ARG A 80 -5.82 -3.89 12.46
CA ARG A 80 -5.87 -2.42 12.47
C ARG A 80 -5.30 -1.93 11.15
N PHE A 81 -6.07 -1.11 10.43
CA PHE A 81 -5.57 -0.33 9.31
C PHE A 81 -4.51 0.63 9.86
N ILE A 82 -3.34 0.73 9.21
CA ILE A 82 -2.37 1.77 9.50
C ILE A 82 -2.61 2.89 8.48
N PRO A 83 -3.22 4.03 8.87
CA PRO A 83 -3.49 5.11 7.95
C PRO A 83 -2.20 5.60 7.28
N GLY A 84 -2.21 5.71 5.95
CA GLY A 84 -1.08 6.20 5.18
C GLY A 84 -0.05 5.15 4.78
N MET A 85 -0.17 3.90 5.20
CA MET A 85 0.76 2.84 4.81
C MET A 85 0.21 1.99 3.67
N PHE A 86 1.02 1.72 2.65
CA PHE A 86 0.65 0.94 1.47
C PHE A 86 1.73 -0.10 1.13
N ASP A 87 1.29 -1.28 0.71
CA ASP A 87 2.14 -2.31 0.11
C ASP A 87 1.99 -2.25 -1.42
N ILE A 88 3.12 -2.19 -2.11
CA ILE A 88 3.24 -2.31 -3.55
C ILE A 88 3.78 -3.70 -3.84
N ARG A 89 3.02 -4.54 -4.57
CA ARG A 89 3.45 -5.87 -5.00
C ARG A 89 3.55 -5.96 -6.50
N LEU A 90 4.67 -6.45 -7.00
CA LEU A 90 4.95 -6.58 -8.42
C LEU A 90 4.89 -8.05 -8.81
N PHE A 91 4.19 -8.31 -9.90
CA PHE A 91 4.13 -9.64 -10.52
C PHE A 91 4.45 -9.52 -12.01
N SER A 92 5.25 -10.44 -12.53
CA SER A 92 5.39 -10.65 -13.98
C SER A 92 4.95 -12.06 -14.32
N SER A 93 4.04 -12.21 -15.28
CA SER A 93 3.50 -13.52 -15.69
C SER A 93 2.99 -14.35 -14.49
N ASN A 94 2.37 -13.69 -13.51
CA ASN A 94 1.89 -14.24 -12.23
C ASN A 94 2.98 -14.73 -11.25
N VAL A 95 4.26 -14.50 -11.54
CA VAL A 95 5.37 -14.72 -10.60
C VAL A 95 5.61 -13.46 -9.79
N HIS A 96 5.64 -13.58 -8.46
CA HIS A 96 5.94 -12.47 -7.56
C HIS A 96 7.41 -12.04 -7.72
N ILE A 97 7.64 -10.78 -8.04
CA ILE A 97 8.97 -10.20 -8.23
C ILE A 97 9.44 -9.55 -6.93
N CYS A 98 8.68 -8.57 -6.43
CA CYS A 98 9.05 -7.82 -5.25
C CYS A 98 7.82 -7.27 -4.52
N SER A 99 8.04 -6.94 -3.25
CA SER A 99 7.09 -6.22 -2.41
C SER A 99 7.81 -5.06 -1.73
N LYS A 100 7.20 -3.88 -1.74
CA LYS A 100 7.72 -2.68 -1.08
C LYS A 100 6.62 -1.99 -0.30
N SER A 101 6.85 -1.74 0.98
CA SER A 101 5.96 -0.92 1.81
C SER A 101 6.36 0.54 1.71
N VAL A 102 5.38 1.43 1.63
CA VAL A 102 5.56 2.88 1.54
C VAL A 102 4.60 3.61 2.48
N SER A 103 5.06 4.73 3.02
CA SER A 103 4.26 5.66 3.82
C SER A 103 3.92 6.89 2.98
N LEU A 104 2.66 7.31 2.95
CA LEU A 104 2.24 8.55 2.30
C LEU A 104 3.00 9.76 2.87
N VAL A 105 3.28 9.76 4.17
CA VAL A 105 4.05 10.84 4.81
C VAL A 105 5.47 10.90 4.25
N ASP A 106 6.14 9.74 4.13
CA ASP A 106 7.50 9.69 3.58
C ASP A 106 7.53 10.12 2.12
N LEU A 107 6.53 9.71 1.33
CA LEU A 107 6.39 10.13 -0.08
C LEU A 107 6.21 11.64 -0.19
N LEU A 108 5.39 12.25 0.65
CA LEU A 108 5.20 13.70 0.69
C LEU A 108 6.48 14.43 1.11
N CYS A 109 7.20 13.92 2.11
CA CYS A 109 8.49 14.47 2.51
C CYS A 109 9.54 14.38 1.39
N GLN A 110 9.59 13.27 0.65
CA GLN A 110 10.48 13.10 -0.50
C GLN A 110 10.11 14.08 -1.62
N HIS A 111 8.83 14.23 -1.92
CA HIS A 111 8.35 15.18 -2.92
C HIS A 111 8.70 16.62 -2.54
N HIS A 112 8.51 17.01 -1.27
CA HIS A 112 8.91 18.33 -0.78
C HIS A 112 10.42 18.60 -0.90
N ARG A 113 11.26 17.56 -0.79
CA ARG A 113 12.71 17.64 -0.99
C ARG A 113 13.13 17.65 -2.47
N GLY A 114 12.19 17.69 -3.41
CA GLY A 114 12.46 17.72 -4.84
C GLY A 114 12.76 16.36 -5.46
N VAL A 115 12.47 15.25 -4.76
CA VAL A 115 12.57 13.91 -5.36
C VAL A 115 11.43 13.73 -6.37
N SER A 116 11.76 13.48 -7.63
CA SER A 116 10.78 13.29 -8.71
C SER A 116 10.40 11.83 -8.94
N HIS A 117 11.28 10.89 -8.58
CA HIS A 117 11.12 9.47 -8.88
C HIS A 117 11.27 8.57 -7.67
N LEU A 118 10.35 7.61 -7.53
CA LEU A 118 10.38 6.56 -6.52
C LEU A 118 10.89 5.25 -7.15
N PRO A 119 12.08 4.75 -6.79
CA PRO A 119 12.54 3.45 -7.26
C PRO A 119 11.70 2.34 -6.62
N ILE A 120 11.16 1.43 -7.44
CA ILE A 120 10.38 0.27 -7.01
C ILE A 120 11.24 -1.00 -7.09
N THR A 121 11.97 -1.15 -8.20
CA THR A 121 13.04 -2.13 -8.41
C THR A 121 14.19 -1.44 -9.12
N ASP A 122 15.29 -2.16 -9.36
CA ASP A 122 16.47 -1.64 -10.07
C ASP A 122 16.16 -1.17 -11.51
N TYR A 123 15.05 -1.64 -12.08
CA TYR A 123 14.62 -1.37 -13.47
C TYR A 123 13.22 -0.75 -13.57
N LEU A 124 12.58 -0.41 -12.45
CA LEU A 124 11.27 0.22 -12.43
C LEU A 124 11.25 1.38 -11.44
N THR A 125 11.01 2.58 -11.97
CA THR A 125 10.84 3.80 -11.19
C THR A 125 9.45 4.37 -11.46
N PHE A 126 8.82 4.88 -10.40
CA PHE A 126 7.55 5.60 -10.51
C PHE A 126 7.77 7.11 -10.47
N SER A 127 7.00 7.87 -11.23
CA SER A 127 6.83 9.31 -10.98
C SER A 127 6.20 9.49 -9.61
N LEU A 128 6.91 10.18 -8.71
CA LEU A 128 6.48 10.34 -7.32
C LEU A 128 5.20 11.16 -7.21
N GLU A 129 5.11 12.27 -7.96
CA GLU A 129 3.94 13.15 -8.03
C GLU A 129 2.67 12.37 -8.42
N HIS A 130 2.71 11.69 -9.57
CA HIS A 130 1.59 10.91 -10.08
C HIS A 130 1.23 9.74 -9.16
N PHE A 131 2.21 9.16 -8.47
CA PHE A 131 1.97 8.09 -7.51
C PHE A 131 1.26 8.59 -6.25
N ILE A 132 1.67 9.73 -5.71
CA ILE A 132 0.98 10.38 -4.59
C ILE A 132 -0.46 10.72 -5.00
N GLN A 133 -0.65 11.31 -6.18
CA GLN A 133 -1.98 11.64 -6.69
C GLN A 133 -2.87 10.40 -6.81
N LEU A 134 -2.34 9.28 -7.35
CA LEU A 134 -3.08 8.01 -7.41
C LEU A 134 -3.54 7.55 -6.02
N LEU A 135 -2.67 7.63 -5.01
CA LEU A 135 -3.01 7.20 -3.65
C LEU A 135 -4.11 8.08 -3.06
N LEU A 136 -4.00 9.39 -3.23
CA LEU A 136 -5.01 10.35 -2.77
C LEU A 136 -6.36 10.09 -3.46
N ASP A 137 -6.38 10.02 -4.79
CA ASP A 137 -7.58 9.78 -5.60
C ASP A 137 -8.28 8.46 -5.28
N THR A 138 -7.49 7.43 -4.93
CA THR A 138 -8.03 6.08 -4.69
C THR A 138 -8.52 5.92 -3.26
N TYR A 139 -7.75 6.38 -2.28
CA TYR A 139 -7.94 6.00 -0.87
C TYR A 139 -8.39 7.15 0.03
N TYR A 140 -8.24 8.41 -0.40
CA TYR A 140 -8.54 9.59 0.43
C TYR A 140 -9.63 10.48 -0.16
N THR A 141 -9.95 10.35 -1.45
CA THR A 141 -11.09 11.05 -2.02
C THR A 141 -12.38 10.40 -1.53
N VAL A 142 -13.14 11.13 -0.71
CA VAL A 142 -14.49 10.75 -0.28
C VAL A 142 -15.35 10.64 -1.53
N ARG A 143 -15.69 9.41 -1.92
CA ARG A 143 -16.74 9.17 -2.92
C ARG A 143 -18.08 9.36 -2.22
N THR A 144 -18.56 10.60 -2.22
CA THR A 144 -19.95 10.95 -1.89
C THR A 144 -20.91 10.23 -2.81
#